data_AF-A0A354WP91-F1
#
_entry.id   AF-A0A354WP91-F1
#
_cell.length_a   1.000
_cell.length_b   1.000
_cell.length_c   1.000
_cell.angle_alpha   90.00
_cell.angle_beta   90.00
_cell.angle_gamma   90.00
#
_symmetry.space_group_name_H-M   'P 1'
#
loop_
_entity.id
_entity.type
_entity.pdbx_description
1 polymer ?
#
loop_
_entity_poly.entity_id
_entity_poly.type
_entity_poly.pdbx_seq_one_letter_code
_entity_poly.pdbx_strand_id
1 'polypeptide(L)' 'MNREILEKKLAELPLYCYQFFDPQELEFSRRVRWICEHECPMYGKSWACPPGVGSVETC' A
#
# COMPACT_ATOMS: atom_id res chain seq x y z
N MET A 1 -4.99 -19.63 2.76
CA MET A 1 -3.62 -19.24 3.12
C MET A 1 -3.26 -19.91 4.44
N ASN A 2 -2.12 -20.59 4.55
CA ASN A 2 -1.66 -21.14 5.83
C ASN A 2 -0.86 -20.05 6.57
N ARG A 3 -1.44 -19.49 7.63
CA ARG A 3 -0.90 -18.32 8.33
C ARG A 3 0.37 -18.65 9.13
N GLU A 4 0.41 -19.81 9.77
CA GLU A 4 1.55 -20.26 10.57
C GLU A 4 2.83 -20.39 9.75
N ILE A 5 2.74 -20.97 8.54
CA ILE A 5 3.89 -21.08 7.63
C ILE A 5 4.38 -19.69 7.20
N LEU A 6 3.46 -18.76 6.96
CA LEU A 6 3.80 -17.41 6.52
C LEU A 6 4.46 -16.61 7.65
N GLU A 7 3.88 -16.62 8.84
CA GLU A 7 4.42 -15.93 10.03
C GLU A 7 5.81 -16.46 10.38
N LYS A 8 6.05 -17.78 10.26
CA LYS A 8 7.39 -18.37 10.45
C LYS A 8 8.42 -17.81 9.47
N LYS A 9 8.06 -17.64 8.20
CA LYS A 9 8.95 -17.05 7.18
C LYS A 9 9.14 -15.55 7.38
N LEU A 10 8.10 -14.81 7.77
CA LEU A 10 8.19 -13.38 8.05
C LEU A 10 9.12 -13.08 9.23
N ALA A 11 9.16 -13.96 10.24
CA ALA A 11 10.05 -13.82 11.39
C ALA A 11 11.56 -13.92 11.04
N GLU A 12 11.91 -14.48 9.88
CA GLU A 12 13.29 -14.56 9.39
C GLU A 12 13.75 -13.26 8.70
N LEU A 13 12.82 -12.35 8.38
CA LEU A 13 13.10 -11.08 7.73
C LEU A 13 13.28 -9.96 8.77
N PRO A 14 14.06 -8.90 8.47
CA PRO A 14 14.24 -7.76 9.36
C PRO A 14 13.02 -6.81 9.30
N LEU A 15 11.83 -7.34 9.54
CA LEU A 15 10.59 -6.57 9.55
C LEU A 15 10.37 -5.96 10.94
N TYR A 16 10.10 -4.66 10.99
CA TYR A 16 9.73 -3.99 12.24
C TYR A 16 8.30 -4.35 12.68
N CYS A 17 7.36 -4.39 11.75
CA CYS A 17 5.98 -4.84 12.00
C CYS A 17 5.33 -5.34 10.71
N TYR A 18 4.29 -6.17 10.87
CA TYR A 18 3.39 -6.57 9.80
C TYR A 18 1.97 -6.74 10.37
N GLN A 19 0.97 -6.63 9.50
CA GLN A 19 -0.43 -6.78 9.86
C GLN A 19 -1.18 -7.50 8.73
N PHE A 20 -2.11 -8.36 9.09
CA PHE A 20 -3.13 -8.87 8.17
C PHE A 20 -4.38 -8.00 8.28
N PHE A 21 -4.93 -7.59 7.16
CA PHE A 21 -6.18 -6.84 7.08
C PHE A 21 -6.96 -7.30 5.86
N ASP A 22 -8.27 -7.13 5.90
CA ASP A 22 -9.10 -7.39 4.73
C ASP A 22 -8.81 -6.29 3.68
N PRO A 23 -8.51 -6.62 2.41
CA PRO A 23 -8.34 -5.61 1.37
C PRO A 23 -9.50 -4.60 1.28
N GLN A 24 -10.72 -4.99 1.66
CA GLN A 24 -11.89 -4.09 1.69
C GLN A 24 -11.83 -3.03 2.79
N GLU A 25 -11.02 -3.24 3.83
CA GLU A 25 -10.79 -2.24 4.89
C GLU A 25 -9.79 -1.16 4.47
N LEU A 26 -9.11 -1.32 3.33
CA LEU A 26 -8.17 -0.34 2.84
C LEU A 26 -8.90 0.90 2.30
N GLU A 27 -8.76 2.03 2.98
CA GLU A 27 -9.35 3.28 2.52
C GLU A 27 -8.50 3.92 1.42
N PHE A 28 -9.07 4.06 0.22
CA PHE A 28 -8.48 4.85 -0.85
C PHE A 28 -8.89 6.32 -0.75
N SER A 29 -8.08 7.12 -0.05
CA SER A 29 -8.38 8.52 0.18
C SER A 29 -8.11 9.40 -1.05
N ARG A 30 -9.15 10.08 -1.53
CA ARG A 30 -9.02 11.13 -2.56
C ARG A 30 -8.08 12.26 -2.12
N ARG A 31 -8.07 12.59 -0.82
CA ARG A 31 -7.22 13.65 -0.27
C ARG A 31 -5.74 13.28 -0.39
N VAL A 32 -5.36 12.07 0.01
CA VAL A 32 -3.98 11.60 -0.10
C VAL A 32 -3.53 11.62 -1.56
N ARG A 33 -4.40 11.19 -2.46
CA ARG A 33 -4.12 11.21 -3.90
C ARG A 33 -3.90 12.63 -4.45
N TRP A 34 -4.75 13.57 -4.03
CA TRP A 34 -4.59 14.98 -4.40
C TRP A 34 -3.22 15.53 -3.93
N ILE A 35 -2.82 15.25 -2.69
CA ILE A 35 -1.51 15.65 -2.15
C ILE A 35 -0.38 15.01 -2.97
N CYS A 36 -0.48 13.71 -3.28
CA CYS A 36 0.51 13.04 -4.13
C CYS A 36 0.66 13.72 -5.48
N GLU A 37 -0.43 14.14 -6.12
CA GLU A 37 -0.40 14.77 -7.45
C GLU A 37 0.08 16.23 -7.43
N HIS A 38 -0.22 17.00 -6.37
CA HIS A 38 -0.04 18.45 -6.36
C HIS A 38 1.15 18.93 -5.51
N GLU A 39 1.51 18.18 -4.47
CA GLU A 39 2.48 18.63 -3.46
C GLU A 39 3.73 17.74 -3.38
N CYS A 40 3.65 16.49 -3.83
CA CYS A 40 4.76 15.56 -3.68
C CYS A 40 5.83 15.77 -4.77
N PRO A 41 7.09 16.11 -4.41
CA PRO A 41 8.17 16.27 -5.39
C PRO A 41 8.61 14.93 -6.03
N MET A 42 8.14 13.81 -5.47
CA MET A 42 8.36 12.47 -5.98
C MET A 42 7.24 11.98 -6.90
N TYR A 43 6.19 12.78 -7.13
CA TYR A 43 5.09 12.39 -8.00
C TYR A 43 5.59 11.96 -9.39
N GLY A 44 5.13 10.80 -9.85
CA GLY A 44 5.54 10.19 -11.13
C GLY A 44 6.96 9.59 -11.16
N LYS A 45 7.70 9.57 -10.05
CA LYS A 45 9.11 9.09 -10.01
C LYS A 45 9.29 7.70 -9.40
N SER A 46 8.25 7.10 -8.84
CA SER A 46 8.27 5.78 -8.22
C SER A 46 7.12 4.92 -8.74
N TRP A 47 7.31 3.60 -8.74
CA TRP A 47 6.26 2.63 -9.08
C TRP A 47 5.05 2.71 -8.14
N ALA A 48 5.24 3.26 -6.93
CA ALA A 48 4.17 3.49 -5.95
C ALA A 48 3.37 4.78 -6.21
N CYS A 49 3.79 5.65 -7.14
CA CYS A 49 3.07 6.87 -7.43
C CYS A 49 1.73 6.58 -8.14
N PRO A 50 0.67 7.35 -7.87
CA PRO A 50 -0.52 7.31 -8.70
C PRO A 50 -0.19 7.61 -10.17
N PRO A 51 -0.88 6.97 -11.14
CA PRO A 51 -1.98 6.04 -10.99
C PRO A 51 -1.50 4.58 -11.09
N GLY A 52 -0.37 4.20 -10.50
CA GLY A 52 0.16 2.81 -10.57
C GLY A 52 -0.87 1.70 -10.25
N VAL A 53 -2.00 2.06 -9.65
CA VAL A 53 -3.15 1.21 -9.31
C VAL A 53 -4.51 1.68 -9.89
N GLY A 54 -4.57 2.52 -10.94
CA GLY A 54 -5.83 3.05 -11.51
C GLY A 54 -6.40 4.23 -10.71
N SER A 55 -7.66 4.64 -10.91
CA SER A 55 -8.31 5.75 -10.16
C SER A 55 -8.89 5.25 -8.82
N VAL A 56 -9.16 6.14 -7.87
CA VAL A 56 -9.70 5.77 -6.54
C VAL A 56 -11.02 5.00 -6.64
N GLU A 57 -11.85 5.33 -7.63
CA GLU A 57 -13.16 4.69 -7.86
C GLU A 57 -13.04 3.26 -8.38
N THR A 58 -11.88 2.91 -8.94
CA THR A 58 -11.58 1.60 -9.54
C THR A 58 -10.51 0.83 -8.77
N CYS A 59 -9.97 1.41 -7.70
CA CYS A 59 -8.99 0.80 -6.81
C CYS A 59 -9.64 -0.21 -5.87
#